data_AF-A0A968UDH1-F1
#
_entry.id   AF-A0A968UDH1-F1
#
_cell.length_a   1.000
_cell.length_b   1.000
_cell.length_c   1.000
_cell.angle_alpha   90.00
_cell.angle_beta   90.00
_cell.angle_gamma   90.00
#
_symmetry.space_group_name_H-M   'P 1'
#
loop_
_entity.id
_entity.type
_entity.pdbx_description
1 polymer ?
#
loop_
_entity_poly.entity_id
_entity_poly.type
_entity_poly.pdbx_seq_one_letter_code
_entity_poly.pdbx_strand_id
1 'polypeptide(L)' 'MGTFPGYHCIRGIPEFWIVDPSRQVVLVLRLQGDTYQQQRFQGKDRIMCPGFPAFDLTAEKMLRAGI' A
#
# COMPACT_ATOMS: atom_id res chain seq x y z
N MET A 1 -12.72 22.44 22.50
CA MET A 1 -11.61 22.12 21.58
C MET A 1 -11.26 20.66 21.82
N GLY A 2 -11.86 19.75 21.04
CA GLY A 2 -11.81 18.31 21.31
C GLY A 2 -10.49 17.72 20.85
N THR A 3 -9.61 17.39 21.78
CA THR A 3 -8.43 16.56 21.53
C THR A 3 -8.86 15.10 21.45
N PHE A 4 -8.80 14.53 20.25
CA PHE A 4 -8.94 13.09 20.04
C PHE A 4 -7.68 12.38 20.56
N PRO A 5 -7.77 11.53 21.60
CA PRO A 5 -6.61 10.81 22.12
C PRO A 5 -6.38 9.55 21.29
N GLY A 6 -5.17 9.39 20.78
CA GLY A 6 -4.67 8.10 20.30
C GLY A 6 -4.71 7.89 18.79
N TYR A 7 -3.70 8.42 18.09
CA TYR A 7 -3.09 7.65 17.01
C TYR A 7 -1.64 7.43 17.41
N HIS A 8 -1.36 6.21 17.84
CA HIS A 8 -0.04 5.73 18.20
C HIS A 8 0.96 6.14 17.12
N CYS A 9 2.06 6.75 17.53
CA CYS A 9 3.12 7.25 16.66
C CYS A 9 3.46 6.21 15.57
N ILE A 10 3.09 6.50 14.32
CA ILE A 10 3.51 5.72 13.15
C ILE A 10 5.00 6.00 12.98
N ARG A 11 5.86 5.26 13.67
CA ARG A 11 7.32 5.31 13.48
C ARG A 11 7.70 4.12 12.62
N GLY A 12 7.97 4.38 11.33
CA GLY A 12 8.73 3.45 10.50
C GLY A 12 7.95 2.27 9.88
N ILE A 13 6.70 2.46 9.45
CA ILE A 13 6.04 1.40 8.65
C ILE A 13 6.81 1.28 7.33
N PRO A 14 7.45 0.12 7.06
CA PRO A 14 8.30 -0.02 5.88
C PRO A 14 7.50 0.05 4.57
N GLU A 15 6.23 -0.36 4.61
CA GLU A 15 5.37 -0.41 3.44
C GLU A 15 3.90 -0.13 3.82
N PHE A 16 3.28 0.83 3.13
CA PHE A 16 1.90 1.28 3.30
C PHE A 16 1.16 1.21 1.96
N TRP A 17 -0.09 0.74 1.97
CA TRP A 17 -0.84 0.43 0.76
C TRP A 17 -2.14 1.22 0.72
N ILE A 18 -2.42 1.88 -0.42
CA ILE A 18 -3.68 2.55 -0.70
C ILE A 18 -4.32 1.84 -1.89
N VAL A 19 -5.47 1.22 -1.65
CA VAL A 19 -6.26 0.55 -2.68
C VAL A 19 -7.44 1.46 -3.03
N ASP A 20 -7.55 1.86 -4.30
CA ASP A 20 -8.65 2.67 -4.81
C ASP A 20 -9.41 1.89 -5.90
N PRO A 21 -10.51 1.21 -5.51
CA PRO A 21 -11.37 0.47 -6.44
C PRO A 21 -12.02 1.34 -7.50
N SER A 22 -12.38 2.58 -7.16
CA SER A 22 -13.04 3.51 -8.09
C SER A 22 -12.12 3.88 -9.26
N ARG A 23 -10.82 4.03 -8.98
CA ARG A 23 -9.78 4.36 -9.97
C ARG A 23 -9.00 3.15 -10.48
N GLN A 24 -9.36 1.95 -10.03
CA GLN A 24 -8.70 0.68 -10.37
C GLN A 24 -7.18 0.72 -10.20
N VAL A 25 -6.73 1.32 -9.09
CA VAL A 25 -5.31 1.55 -8.82
C VAL A 25 -4.93 1.13 -7.42
N VAL A 26 -3.73 0.57 -7.29
CA VAL A 26 -3.07 0.30 -6.02
C VAL A 26 -1.82 1.16 -5.95
N LEU A 27 -1.69 1.93 -4.87
CA LEU A 27 -0.48 2.69 -4.55
C LEU A 27 0.24 1.99 -3.41
N VAL A 28 1.51 1.65 -3.63
CA VAL A 28 2.39 1.12 -2.59
C VAL A 28 3.38 2.20 -2.23
N LEU A 29 3.36 2.64 -0.98
CA LEU A 29 4.26 3.62 -0.42
C LEU A 29 5.29 2.89 0.43
N ARG A 30 6.55 2.95 0.02
CA ARG A 30 7.66 2.34 0.78
C ARG A 30 8.48 3.41 1.46
N LEU A 31 8.72 3.26 2.76
CA LEU A 31 9.61 4.14 3.48
C LEU A 31 11.06 3.85 3.07
N GLN A 32 11.71 4.80 2.40
CA GLN A 32 13.12 4.77 2.07
C GLN A 32 13.81 5.95 2.77
N GLY A 33 14.65 5.62 3.76
CA GLY A 33 15.16 6.60 4.71
C GLY A 33 14.01 7.22 5.50
N ASP A 34 13.82 8.52 5.36
CA ASP A 34 12.76 9.28 6.03
C ASP A 34 11.60 9.67 5.10
N THR A 35 11.58 9.16 3.85
CA THR A 35 10.56 9.53 2.85
C THR A 35 9.81 8.32 2.30
N TYR A 36 8.51 8.48 2.09
CA TYR A 36 7.71 7.46 1.40
C TYR A 36 7.82 7.63 -0.11
N GLN A 37 8.37 6.60 -0.76
CA GLN A 37 8.39 6.49 -2.22
C GLN A 37 7.12 5.79 -2.68
N GLN A 38 6.32 6.48 -3.49
CA GLN A 38 5.07 5.95 -4.03
C GLN A 38 5.30 5.23 -5.35
N GLN A 39 4.75 4.02 -5.48
CA GLN A 39 4.70 3.28 -6.72
C GLN A 39 3.25 2.93 -7.05
N ARG A 40 2.84 3.22 -8.30
CA ARG A 40 1.49 2.99 -8.81
C ARG A 40 1.43 1.67 -9.57
N PHE A 41 0.41 0.87 -9.31
CA PHE A 41 0.15 -0.39 -9.99
C PHE A 41 -1.30 -0.47 -10.43
N GLN A 42 -1.55 -0.99 -11.64
CA GLN A 42 -2.88 -1.13 -12.23
C GLN A 42 -3.01 -2.45 -13.00
N GLY A 43 -4.25 -2.96 -13.13
CA GLY A 43 -4.52 -4.17 -13.91
C GLY A 43 -3.60 -5.34 -13.55
N LYS A 44 -2.85 -5.85 -14.52
CA LYS A 44 -1.97 -7.03 -14.36
C LYS A 44 -0.56 -6.68 -13.85
N ASP A 45 -0.30 -5.42 -13.50
CA ASP A 45 0.98 -5.02 -12.94
C ASP A 45 1.27 -5.85 -11.68
N ARG A 46 2.45 -6.50 -11.68
CA ARG A 46 2.89 -7.31 -10.55
C ARG A 46 3.42 -6.41 -9.44
N ILE A 47 2.85 -6.55 -8.26
CA ILE A 47 3.28 -5.85 -7.05
C ILE A 47 4.27 -6.75 -6.33
N MET A 48 5.55 -6.40 -6.36
CA MET A 48 6.57 -7.13 -5.61
C MET A 48 6.59 -6.70 -4.16
N CYS A 49 6.32 -7.64 -3.26
CA CYS A 49 6.45 -7.46 -1.81
C CYS A 49 7.84 -7.93 -1.38
N PRO A 50 8.71 -7.06 -0.83
CA PRO A 50 10.06 -7.44 -0.42
C PRO A 50 10.08 -8.59 0.60
N GLY A 51 9.10 -8.64 1.52
CA GLY A 51 8.96 -9.72 2.51
C GLY A 51 8.39 -11.04 1.96
N PHE A 52 7.78 -11.01 0.77
CA PHE A 52 7.10 -12.16 0.16
C PHE A 52 7.34 -12.19 -1.37
N PRO A 53 8.60 -12.39 -1.82
CA PRO A 53 8.95 -12.30 -3.24
C PRO A 53 8.28 -13.36 -4.11
N ALA A 54 7.93 -14.52 -3.53
CA ALA A 54 7.20 -15.58 -4.21
C ALA A 54 5.70 -15.30 -4.39
N PHE A 55 5.18 -14.24 -3.77
CA PHE A 55 3.76 -13.93 -3.85
C PHE A 55 3.44 -13.24 -5.18
N ASP A 56 2.68 -13.93 -6.03
CA ASP A 56 2.23 -13.41 -7.33
C ASP A 56 0.98 -12.54 -7.16
N LEU A 57 1.19 -11.35 -6.57
CA LEU A 57 0.16 -10.36 -6.38
C LEU A 57 0.13 -9.38 -7.55
N THR A 58 -1.04 -9.18 -8.13
CA THR A 58 -1.30 -8.14 -9.12
C THR A 58 -2.29 -7.13 -8.56
N ALA A 59 -2.27 -5.90 -9.08
CA ALA A 59 -3.24 -4.87 -8.69
C ALA A 59 -4.69 -5.35 -8.89
N GLU A 60 -4.98 -6.02 -10.00
CA GLU A 60 -6.30 -6.61 -10.29
C GLU A 60 -6.72 -7.64 -9.23
N LYS A 61 -5.84 -8.57 -8.84
CA LYS A 61 -6.15 -9.55 -7.79
C LYS A 61 -6.46 -8.86 -6.46
N MET A 62 -5.68 -7.84 -6.10
CA MET A 62 -5.87 -7.03 -4.89
C MET A 62 -7.22 -6.32 -4.88
N LEU A 63 -7.59 -5.68 -5.99
CA LEU A 63 -8.85 -4.95 -6.16
C LEU A 63 -10.06 -5.90 -6.14
N ARG A 64 -9.91 -7.13 -6.61
CA ARG A 64 -10.97 -8.15 -6.58
C ARG A 64 -11.14 -8.84 -5.23
N ALA A 65 -10.09 -8.91 -4.41
CA ALA A 65 -10.12 -9.61 -3.12
C ALA A 65 -10.90 -8.86 -2.02
N GLY A 66 -11.18 -7.56 -2.21
CA GLY A 66 -11.95 -6.72 -1.29
C GLY A 66 -13.46 -6.67 -1.56
N ILE A 67 -13.97 -7.56 -2.42
CA ILE A 67 -15.38 -7.67 -2.84
C ILE A 67 -15.88 -9.06 -2.43
#